data_AF-A0A183IK52-F1
#
_entry.id   AF-A0A183IK52-F1
#
_cell.length_a   1.000
_cell.length_b   1.000
_cell.length_c   1.000
_cell.angle_alpha   90.00
_cell.angle_beta   90.00
_cell.angle_gamma   90.00
#
_symmetry.space_group_name_H-M   'P 1'
#
loop_
_entity.id
_entity.type
_entity.pdbx_description
1 polymer ?
#
loop_
_entity_poly.entity_id
_entity_poly.type
_entity_poly.pdbx_seq_one_letter_code
_entity_poly.pdbx_strand_id
1 'polypeptide(L)'
;MVGSCDVKFPIQLEGLCLTHSQFSTYEPELFPGLIYRMVRPRVVLLIFVSGKVVITGAKEKRNIDEAFANIYPILKGFRKP
;
A
#
# COMPACT_ATOMS: atom_id res chain seq x y z
N MET A 1 3.38 -5.83 14.85
CA MET A 1 2.22 -4.91 14.99
C MET A 1 1.52 -4.73 13.65
N VAL A 2 0.23 -4.41 13.68
CA VAL A 2 -0.58 -4.12 12.49
C VAL A 2 -1.22 -2.74 12.67
N GLY A 3 -1.23 -1.94 11.61
CA GLY A 3 -1.95 -0.66 11.54
C GLY A 3 -2.84 -0.62 10.31
N SER A 4 -3.91 0.16 10.38
CA SER A 4 -4.78 0.42 9.23
C SER A 4 -5.07 1.91 9.12
N CYS A 5 -5.24 2.38 7.89
CA CYS A 5 -5.60 3.76 7.58
C CYS A 5 -6.42 3.81 6.30
N ASP A 6 -6.98 4.98 6.01
CA ASP A 6 -7.82 5.22 4.85
C ASP A 6 -7.41 6.56 4.24
N VAL A 7 -6.93 6.54 2.99
CA VAL A 7 -6.48 7.76 2.29
C VAL A 7 -7.63 8.59 1.74
N LYS A 8 -8.88 8.10 1.83
CA LYS A 8 -10.12 8.80 1.44
C LYS A 8 -10.24 9.12 -0.04
N PHE A 9 -9.56 8.36 -0.90
CA PHE A 9 -9.75 8.40 -2.35
C PHE A 9 -9.48 7.04 -2.98
N PRO A 10 -10.17 6.71 -4.09
CA PRO A 10 -9.95 5.46 -4.80
C PRO A 10 -8.59 5.44 -5.52
N ILE A 11 -7.99 4.25 -5.63
CA ILE A 11 -6.63 4.04 -6.17
C ILE A 11 -6.67 3.13 -7.40
N GLN A 12 -5.94 3.49 -8.46
CA GLN A 12 -5.71 2.68 -9.65
C GLN A 12 -4.61 1.64 -9.39
N LEU A 13 -4.99 0.48 -8.84
CA LEU A 13 -4.06 -0.56 -8.42
C LEU A 13 -3.28 -1.20 -9.57
N GLU A 14 -3.89 -1.31 -10.75
CA GLU A 14 -3.25 -1.86 -11.95
C GLU A 14 -2.06 -0.98 -12.37
N GLY A 15 -2.27 0.33 -12.44
CA GLY A 15 -1.22 1.30 -12.77
C GLY A 15 -0.11 1.33 -11.72
N LEU A 16 -0.48 1.25 -10.44
CA LEU A 16 0.46 1.14 -9.33
C LEU A 16 1.31 -0.14 -9.46
N CYS A 17 0.68 -1.27 -9.75
CA CYS A 17 1.36 -2.56 -9.89
C CYS A 17 2.32 -2.59 -11.07
N LEU A 18 1.91 -2.03 -12.21
CA LEU A 18 2.76 -1.95 -13.40
C LEU A 18 4.01 -1.08 -13.13
N THR A 19 3.83 0.07 -12.47
CA THR A 19 4.92 1.02 -12.20
C THR A 19 5.86 0.53 -11.09
N HIS A 20 5.32 -0.17 -10.07
CA HIS A 20 6.07 -0.65 -8.91
C HIS A 20 6.23 -2.18 -8.89
N SER A 21 6.27 -2.83 -10.06
CA SER A 21 6.23 -4.30 -10.23
C SER A 21 7.28 -5.08 -9.43
N GLN A 22 8.43 -4.48 -9.14
CA GLN A 22 9.46 -5.09 -8.28
C GLN A 22 9.05 -5.25 -6.81
N PHE A 23 8.12 -4.42 -6.34
CA PHE A 23 7.69 -4.36 -4.95
C PHE A 23 6.23 -4.80 -4.77
N SER A 24 5.44 -4.82 -5.84
CA SER A 24 4.00 -5.06 -5.77
C SER A 24 3.53 -6.28 -6.54
N THR A 25 2.48 -6.91 -6.03
CA THR A 25 1.73 -7.97 -6.70
C THR A 25 0.24 -7.66 -6.60
N TYR A 26 -0.47 -7.72 -7.72
CA TYR A 26 -1.91 -7.50 -7.78
C TYR A 26 -2.56 -8.53 -8.72
N GLU A 27 -3.23 -9.51 -8.12
CA GLU A 27 -3.95 -10.59 -8.80
C GLU A 27 -5.39 -10.59 -8.26
N PRO A 28 -6.30 -9.75 -8.80
CA PRO A 28 -7.62 -9.53 -8.22
C PRO A 28 -8.50 -10.78 -8.13
N GLU A 29 -8.26 -11.76 -8.99
CA GLU A 29 -8.95 -13.06 -8.95
C GLU A 29 -8.54 -13.91 -7.72
N LEU A 30 -7.32 -13.72 -7.21
CA LEU A 30 -6.79 -14.43 -6.04
C LEU A 30 -6.95 -13.62 -4.75
N PHE A 31 -6.74 -12.31 -4.82
CA PHE A 31 -6.82 -11.41 -3.67
C PHE A 31 -7.23 -9.98 -4.10
N PRO A 32 -8.26 -9.37 -3.46
CA PRO A 32 -8.82 -8.10 -3.94
C PRO A 32 -7.96 -6.85 -3.68
N GLY A 33 -6.82 -6.98 -2.99
CA GLY A 33 -5.90 -5.87 -2.71
C GLY A 33 -4.55 -6.05 -3.40
N LEU A 34 -3.82 -4.95 -3.58
CA LEU A 34 -2.42 -4.98 -4.00
C LEU A 34 -1.54 -5.26 -2.76
N ILE A 35 -0.64 -6.22 -2.88
CA ILE A 35 0.38 -6.52 -1.87
C ILE A 35 1.64 -5.73 -2.23
N TYR A 36 2.08 -4.82 -1.37
CA TYR A 36 3.30 -4.03 -1.55
C TYR A 36 4.32 -4.38 -0.49
N ARG A 37 5.53 -4.78 -0.89
CA ARG A 37 6.64 -5.14 -0.01
C ARG A 37 7.61 -3.98 0.09
N MET A 38 7.54 -3.23 1.19
CA MET A 38 8.44 -2.11 1.45
C MET A 38 9.74 -2.61 2.09
N VAL A 39 10.88 -2.17 1.55
CA VAL A 39 12.20 -2.58 2.05
C VAL A 39 12.59 -1.80 3.30
N ARG A 40 12.30 -0.49 3.34
CA ARG A 40 12.64 0.40 4.45
C ARG A 40 11.48 1.37 4.76
N PRO A 41 10.86 1.27 5.95
CA PRO A 41 11.00 0.17 6.92
C PRO A 41 10.54 -1.18 6.33
N ARG A 42 11.04 -2.30 6.86
CA ARG A 42 10.69 -3.63 6.34
C ARG A 42 9.27 -4.00 6.80
N VAL A 43 8.29 -3.74 5.94
CA VAL A 43 6.86 -4.00 6.19
C VAL A 43 6.16 -4.46 4.92
N VAL A 44 4.94 -4.99 5.07
CA VAL A 44 4.05 -5.31 3.96
C VAL A 44 2.80 -4.44 4.06
N LEU A 45 2.41 -3.83 2.95
CA LEU A 45 1.18 -3.05 2.83
C LEU A 45 0.17 -3.82 1.98
N LEU A 46 -1.08 -3.83 2.40
CA LEU A 46 -2.22 -4.29 1.61
C LEU A 46 -3.03 -3.06 1.23
N ILE A 47 -3.09 -2.74 -0.05
CA ILE A 47 -3.68 -1.51 -0.57
C ILE A 47 -4.93 -1.89 -1.37
N PHE A 48 -6.08 -1.32 -1.02
CA PHE A 48 -7.35 -1.62 -1.66
C PHE A 48 -7.79 -0.49 -2.58
N VAL A 49 -8.59 -0.82 -3.61
CA VAL A 49 -9.14 0.15 -4.57
C VAL A 49 -9.91 1.27 -3.85
N SER A 50 -10.50 0.99 -2.69
CA SER A 50 -11.24 1.96 -1.86
C SER A 50 -10.37 3.04 -1.20
N GLY A 51 -9.04 2.91 -1.21
CA GLY A 51 -8.14 3.79 -0.47
C GLY A 51 -7.81 3.30 0.95
N LYS A 52 -8.39 2.18 1.38
CA LYS A 52 -7.97 1.52 2.63
C LYS A 52 -6.58 0.92 2.46
N VAL A 53 -5.74 1.09 3.48
CA VAL A 53 -4.38 0.54 3.54
C VAL A 53 -4.17 -0.16 4.87
N VAL A 54 -3.69 -1.40 4.83
CA VAL A 54 -3.27 -2.16 6.01
C VAL A 54 -1.76 -2.31 5.97
N ILE A 55 -1.07 -2.00 7.06
CA ILE A 55 0.39 -2.12 7.20
C ILE A 55 0.68 -3.18 8.27
N THR A 56 1.45 -4.20 7.90
CA THR A 56 1.81 -5.31 8.79
C THR A 56 3.32 -5.59 8.78
N GLY A 57 3.80 -6.28 9.81
CA GLY A 57 5.22 -6.63 9.96
C GLY A 57 6.07 -5.56 10.68
N ALA A 58 5.46 -4.45 11.10
CA ALA A 58 6.15 -3.41 11.87
C ALA A 58 6.49 -3.89 13.29
N LYS A 59 7.71 -3.59 13.76
CA LYS A 59 8.15 -3.84 15.16
C LYS A 59 7.77 -2.71 16.10
N GLU A 60 7.79 -1.48 15.60
CA GLU A 60 7.51 -0.26 16.36
C GLU A 60 6.49 0.62 15.64
N LYS A 61 5.81 1.51 16.39
CA LYS A 61 4.78 2.40 15.84
C LYS A 61 5.38 3.34 14.79
N ARG A 62 6.58 3.84 15.06
CA ARG A 62 7.34 4.68 14.13
C ARG A 62 7.50 4.05 12.75
N ASN A 63 7.64 2.72 12.66
CA ASN A 63 7.75 2.06 11.34
C ASN A 63 6.43 2.07 10.57
N ILE A 64 5.28 2.06 11.25
CA ILE A 64 3.98 2.22 10.60
C ILE A 64 3.85 3.64 10.06
N ASP A 65 4.18 4.63 10.90
CA ASP A 65 4.11 6.05 10.53
C ASP A 65 5.04 6.37 9.35
N GLU A 66 6.28 5.86 9.38
CA GLU A 66 7.26 6.01 8.30
C GLU A 66 6.83 5.28 7.00
N ALA A 67 6.30 4.06 7.11
CA ALA A 67 5.79 3.33 5.96
C ALA A 67 4.62 4.06 5.29
N PHE A 68 3.70 4.62 6.09
CA PHE A 68 2.60 5.41 5.56
C PHE A 68 3.09 6.70 4.89
N ALA A 69 4.02 7.42 5.53
CA ALA A 69 4.62 8.62 4.96
C ALA A 69 5.32 8.35 3.60
N ASN A 70 5.98 7.21 3.47
CA ASN A 70 6.65 6.80 2.23
C ASN A 70 5.65 6.44 1.11
N ILE A 71 4.58 5.70 1.43
CA ILE A 71 3.64 5.22 0.41
C ILE A 71 2.61 6.29 -0.01
N TYR A 72 2.20 7.18 0.90
CA TYR A 72 1.14 8.16 0.65
C TYR A 72 1.33 9.01 -0.62
N PRO A 73 2.49 9.64 -0.89
CA PRO A 73 2.67 10.43 -2.12
C PRO A 73 2.56 9.58 -3.39
N ILE A 74 2.99 8.31 -3.33
CA ILE A 74 2.84 7.36 -4.44
C ILE A 74 1.35 7.09 -4.67
N LEU A 75 0.59 6.72 -3.62
CA LEU A 75 -0.84 6.46 -3.74
C LEU A 75 -1.62 7.65 -4.30
N LYS A 76 -1.23 8.88 -3.90
CA LYS A 76 -1.83 10.12 -4.40
C LYS A 76 -1.63 10.28 -5.92
N GLY A 77 -0.50 9.83 -6.46
CA GLY A 77 -0.21 9.83 -7.90
C GLY A 77 -1.06 8.83 -8.70
N PHE A 78 -1.59 7.79 -8.05
CA PHE A 78 -2.48 6.79 -8.65
C PHE A 78 -3.94 6.96 -8.23
N ARG A 79 -4.34 8.15 -7.77
CA ARG A 79 -5.74 8.45 -7.47
C ARG A 79 -6.59 8.31 -8.73
N LYS A 80 -7.68 7.55 -8.67
CA LYS A 80 -8.67 7.51 -9.77
C LYS A 80 -9.37 8.89 -9.87
N PRO A 81 -9.68 9.36 -11.09
CA PRO A 81 -10.40 10.61 -11.30
C PRO A 81 -11.75 10.63 -10.56
#